data_AF-A0A534L0A7-F1
#
_entry.id   AF-A0A534L0A7-F1
#
_cell.length_a   1.000
_cell.length_b   1.000
_cell.length_c   1.000
_cell.angle_alpha   90.00
_cell.angle_beta   90.00
_cell.angle_gamma   90.00
#
_symmetry.space_group_name_H-M   'P 1'
#
loop_
_entity.id
_entity.type
_entity.pdbx_description
1 polymer ?
#
loop_
_entity_poly.entity_id
_entity_poly.type
_entity_poly.pdbx_seq_one_letter_code
_entity_poly.pdbx_strand_id
1 'polypeptide(L)'
;SVNLGWRNSGFRGYADHMATAELSAGLDRLIAIASERRTAIMCAEAVPWKCHRSLLSDALLVHGVRVVHILSPGKTQDHRLTPFARLHGTQITYPATRKRLKARDR
;
A
#
# COMPACT_ATOMS: atom_id res chain seq x y z
N SER A 1 -10.38 -13.38 3.03
CA SER A 1 -9.54 -12.16 3.03
C SER A 1 -9.62 -11.49 4.40
N VAL A 2 -8.46 -11.14 4.99
CA VAL A 2 -8.38 -10.27 6.17
C VAL A 2 -8.41 -8.78 5.79
N ASN A 3 -8.28 -8.48 4.50
CA ASN A 3 -8.18 -7.13 3.94
C ASN A 3 -9.56 -6.50 3.69
N LEU A 4 -10.46 -6.63 4.67
CA LEU A 4 -11.86 -6.23 4.57
C LEU A 4 -12.08 -4.70 4.58
N GLY A 5 -11.06 -3.91 4.88
CA GLY A 5 -11.11 -2.44 4.83
C GLY A 5 -11.26 -1.87 3.42
N TRP A 6 -10.72 -2.55 2.41
CA TRP A 6 -10.98 -2.20 1.01
C TRP A 6 -12.41 -2.57 0.63
N ARG A 7 -13.17 -1.69 -0.02
CA ARG A 7 -14.53 -2.05 -0.49
C ARG A 7 -14.53 -2.67 -1.89
N ASN A 8 -13.62 -2.21 -2.74
CA ASN A 8 -13.42 -2.71 -4.09
C ASN A 8 -12.73 -4.09 -4.06
N SER A 9 -13.28 -5.06 -4.80
CA SER A 9 -12.75 -6.42 -4.91
C SER A 9 -11.33 -6.48 -5.48
N GLY A 10 -10.99 -5.61 -6.46
CA GLY A 10 -9.65 -5.55 -7.05
C GLY A 10 -8.58 -5.14 -6.03
N PHE A 11 -8.85 -4.11 -5.22
CA PHE A 11 -7.94 -3.70 -4.15
C PHE A 11 -7.80 -4.77 -3.06
N ARG A 12 -8.91 -5.43 -2.70
CA ARG A 12 -8.89 -6.56 -1.76
C ARG A 12 -8.06 -7.72 -2.29
N GLY A 13 -8.26 -8.10 -3.55
CA GLY A 13 -7.51 -9.18 -4.20
C GLY A 13 -6.03 -8.88 -4.29
N TYR A 14 -5.66 -7.64 -4.65
CA TYR A 14 -4.26 -7.22 -4.64
C TYR A 14 -3.67 -7.29 -3.22
N ALA A 15 -4.39 -6.78 -2.20
CA ALA A 15 -3.95 -6.86 -0.81
C ALA A 15 -3.80 -8.30 -0.31
N ASP A 16 -4.63 -9.24 -0.76
CA ASP A 16 -4.47 -10.66 -0.46
C ASP A 16 -3.21 -11.23 -1.16
N HIS A 17 -2.97 -10.84 -2.42
CA HIS A 17 -1.76 -11.22 -3.15
C HIS A 17 -0.48 -10.66 -2.51
N MET A 18 -0.55 -9.52 -1.80
CA MET A 18 0.61 -8.98 -1.08
C MET A 18 1.17 -9.90 0.02
N ALA A 19 0.38 -10.85 0.51
CA ALA A 19 0.83 -11.83 1.49
C ALA A 19 1.51 -13.06 0.86
N THR A 20 1.62 -13.12 -0.46
CA THR A 20 2.21 -14.26 -1.17
C THR A 20 3.74 -14.17 -1.22
N ALA A 21 4.40 -15.32 -1.27
CA ALA A 21 5.86 -15.41 -1.44
C ALA A 21 6.32 -14.80 -2.78
N GLU A 22 5.50 -14.93 -3.83
CA GLU A 22 5.79 -14.33 -5.14
C GLU A 22 5.89 -12.81 -5.06
N LEU A 23 4.92 -12.15 -4.41
CA LEU A 23 4.98 -10.70 -4.27
C LEU A 23 6.15 -10.28 -3.37
N SER A 24 6.42 -11.01 -2.29
CA SER A 24 7.59 -10.74 -1.43
C SER A 24 8.89 -10.76 -2.23
N ALA A 25 9.11 -11.81 -3.04
CA ALA A 25 10.30 -11.91 -3.88
C ALA A 25 10.35 -10.83 -4.98
N GLY A 26 9.20 -10.39 -5.49
CA GLY A 26 9.11 -9.24 -6.39
C GLY A 26 9.49 -7.92 -5.71
N LEU A 27 9.01 -7.71 -4.49
CA LEU A 27 9.28 -6.52 -3.69
C LEU A 27 10.77 -6.43 -3.33
N ASP A 28 11.39 -7.53 -2.89
CA ASP A 28 12.81 -7.57 -2.56
C ASP A 28 13.69 -7.22 -3.78
N ARG A 29 13.35 -7.75 -4.96
CA ARG A 29 14.02 -7.39 -6.22
C ARG A 29 13.85 -5.90 -6.55
N LEU A 30 12.65 -5.35 -6.35
CA LEU A 30 12.41 -3.93 -6.59
C LEU A 30 13.21 -3.05 -5.62
N ILE A 31 13.30 -3.43 -4.35
CA ILE A 31 14.09 -2.73 -3.33
C ILE A 31 15.57 -2.76 -3.69
N ALA A 32 16.10 -3.92 -4.10
CA ALA A 32 17.49 -4.04 -4.55
C ALA A 32 17.78 -3.08 -5.73
N ILE A 33 16.92 -3.08 -6.76
CA ILE A 33 17.04 -2.16 -7.90
C ILE A 33 17.00 -0.69 -7.45
N ALA A 34 16.08 -0.35 -6.54
CA ALA A 34 15.94 1.02 -6.03
C ALA A 34 17.14 1.47 -5.18
N SER A 35 17.86 0.54 -4.56
CA SER A 35 19.08 0.83 -3.78
C SER A 35 20.29 1.17 -4.66
N GLU A 36 20.31 0.67 -5.89
CA GLU A 36 21.43 0.87 -6.83
C GLU A 36 21.22 2.08 -7.74
N ARG A 37 19.96 2.39 -8.09
CA ARG A 37 19.63 3.44 -9.06
C ARG A 37 18.29 4.09 -8.79
N ARG A 38 18.15 5.34 -9.26
CA ARG A 38 16.87 6.05 -9.30
C ARG A 38 15.85 5.24 -10.10
N THR A 39 14.80 4.80 -9.41
CA THR A 39 13.80 3.88 -9.95
C THR A 39 12.42 4.51 -9.85
N ALA A 40 11.64 4.37 -10.93
CA ALA A 40 10.24 4.80 -10.97
C ALA A 40 9.36 3.59 -11.33
N ILE A 41 8.28 3.42 -10.57
CA ILE A 41 7.21 2.46 -10.87
C ILE A 41 6.02 3.22 -11.47
N MET A 42 5.52 2.73 -12.61
CA MET A 42 4.43 3.38 -13.34
C MET A 42 3.20 2.49 -13.39
N CYS A 43 2.03 3.12 -13.52
CA CYS A 43 0.73 2.48 -13.64
C CYS A 43 -0.11 3.30 -14.63
N ALA A 44 -1.19 2.73 -15.17
CA ALA A 44 -2.01 3.42 -16.16
C ALA A 44 -2.78 4.62 -15.57
N GLU A 45 -3.11 4.57 -14.28
CA GLU A 45 -3.87 5.62 -13.60
C GLU A 45 -3.00 6.78 -13.17
N ALA A 46 -3.46 8.01 -13.44
CA ALA A 46 -2.75 9.23 -13.07
C ALA A 46 -2.52 9.39 -11.56
N VAL A 47 -3.45 8.91 -10.71
CA VAL A 47 -3.42 9.11 -9.25
C VAL A 47 -3.26 7.80 -8.47
N PRO A 48 -2.43 7.76 -7.41
CA PRO A 48 -2.07 6.51 -6.73
C PRO A 48 -3.22 5.88 -5.93
N TRP A 49 -4.17 6.66 -5.41
CA TRP A 49 -5.32 6.15 -4.65
C TRP A 49 -6.40 5.49 -5.51
N LYS A 50 -6.25 5.49 -6.85
CA LYS A 50 -7.14 4.80 -7.78
C LYS A 50 -6.58 3.49 -8.31
N CYS A 51 -5.33 3.13 -7.98
CA CYS A 51 -4.71 1.91 -8.46
C CYS A 51 -3.90 1.17 -7.39
N HIS A 52 -3.46 -0.03 -7.74
CA HIS A 52 -2.74 -0.94 -6.85
C HIS A 52 -1.38 -0.39 -6.37
N ARG A 53 -0.81 0.60 -7.06
CA ARG A 53 0.49 1.17 -6.66
C ARG A 53 0.45 1.85 -5.30
N SER A 54 -0.71 2.26 -4.80
CA SER A 54 -0.85 2.73 -3.42
C SER A 54 -0.50 1.64 -2.41
N LEU A 55 -0.97 0.42 -2.63
CA LEU A 55 -0.69 -0.74 -1.77
C LEU A 55 0.78 -1.16 -1.87
N LEU A 56 1.35 -1.14 -3.08
CA LEU A 56 2.79 -1.38 -3.26
C LEU A 56 3.65 -0.29 -2.58
N SER A 57 3.19 0.96 -2.61
CA SER A 57 3.85 2.07 -1.93
C SER A 57 3.80 1.91 -0.41
N ASP A 58 2.69 1.40 0.13
CA ASP A 58 2.58 1.09 1.56
C ASP A 58 3.65 0.03 1.93
N ALA A 59 3.78 -1.03 1.12
CA ALA A 59 4.78 -2.07 1.35
C ALA A 59 6.21 -1.53 1.31
N LEU A 60 6.55 -0.74 0.29
CA LEU A 60 7.88 -0.11 0.18
C LEU A 60 8.19 0.76 1.41
N LEU A 61 7.21 1.54 1.88
CA LEU A 61 7.37 2.40 3.05
C LEU A 61 7.59 1.59 4.33
N VAL A 62 6.87 0.47 4.51
CA VAL A 62 7.06 -0.47 5.62
C VAL A 62 8.46 -1.10 5.60
N HIS A 63 9.03 -1.32 4.41
CA HIS A 63 10.41 -1.79 4.23
C HIS A 63 11.46 -0.65 4.30
N GLY A 64 11.07 0.55 4.74
CA GLY A 64 11.98 1.69 4.93
C GLY A 64 12.34 2.44 3.64
N VAL A 65 11.70 2.12 2.51
CA VAL A 65 11.92 2.82 1.25
C VAL A 65 11.01 4.03 1.16
N ARG A 66 11.59 5.23 1.04
CA ARG A 66 10.83 6.45 0.79
C ARG A 66 10.18 6.38 -0.59
N VAL A 67 8.86 6.55 -0.64
CA VAL A 67 8.11 6.63 -1.90
C VAL A 67 7.59 8.05 -2.12
N VAL A 68 7.87 8.60 -3.32
CA VAL A 68 7.41 9.91 -3.76
C VAL A 68 6.52 9.73 -5.00
N HIS A 69 5.29 10.22 -4.93
CA HIS A 69 4.35 10.22 -6.05
C HIS A 69 4.65 11.38 -6.97
N ILE A 70 4.90 11.12 -8.24
CA ILE A 70 4.99 12.13 -9.30
C ILE A 70 3.59 12.27 -9.89
N LEU A 71 2.92 13.40 -9.62
CA LEU A 71 1.51 13.60 -9.95
C LEU A 71 1.31 14.41 -11.24
N SER A 72 2.16 15.41 -11.45
CA SER A 72 2.18 16.26 -12.64
C SER A 72 3.54 16.96 -12.75
N PRO A 73 3.84 17.69 -13.84
CA PRO A 73 5.05 18.51 -13.90
C PRO A 73 5.16 19.42 -12.67
N GLY A 74 6.31 19.38 -12.00
CA GLY A 74 6.58 20.17 -10.79
C GLY A 74 5.81 19.76 -9.52
N LYS A 75 4.92 18.76 -9.57
CA LYS A 75 4.09 18.35 -8.42
C LYS A 75 4.42 16.93 -7.96
N THR A 76 4.96 16.85 -6.76
CA THR A 76 5.22 15.59 -6.08
C THR A 76 4.52 15.53 -4.72
N GLN A 77 4.34 14.31 -4.19
CA GLN A 77 3.79 14.10 -2.87
C GLN A 77 4.42 12.87 -2.21
N ASP A 78 4.93 13.01 -0.99
CA ASP A 78 5.38 11.84 -0.21
C ASP A 78 4.20 10.90 0.06
N HIS A 79 4.47 9.59 -0.09
CA HIS A 79 3.51 8.58 0.28
C HIS A 79 3.29 8.57 1.80
N ARG A 80 2.06 8.30 2.21
CA ARG A 80 1.69 8.09 3.61
C ARG A 80 0.94 6.78 3.68
N LEU A 81 1.18 6.04 4.76
CA LEU A 81 0.52 4.76 4.97
C LEU A 81 -1.00 4.92 4.89
N THR A 82 -1.64 3.95 4.24
CA THR A 82 -3.10 3.82 4.22
C THR A 82 -3.62 3.86 5.68
N PRO A 83 -4.54 4.77 6.05
CA PRO A 83 -4.86 5.05 7.46
C PRO A 83 -5.38 3.87 8.28
N PHE A 84 -5.95 2.86 7.64
CA PHE A 84 -6.48 1.66 8.28
C PHE A 84 -5.57 0.43 8.09
N ALA A 85 -4.36 0.63 7.56
CA ALA A 85 -3.35 -0.42 7.49
C ALA A 85 -2.93 -0.87 8.90
N ARG A 86 -2.63 -2.16 9.04
CA ARG A 86 -2.08 -2.78 10.23
C ARG A 86 -0.79 -3.48 9.88
N LEU A 87 0.23 -3.26 10.72
CA LEU A 87 1.58 -3.75 10.52
C LEU A 87 1.88 -4.88 11.50
N HIS A 88 2.53 -5.93 11.00
CA HIS A 88 3.11 -7.02 11.76
C HIS A 88 4.52 -7.28 11.22
N GLY A 89 5.52 -6.63 11.83
CA GLY A 89 6.86 -6.54 11.23
C GLY A 89 6.79 -5.82 9.88
N THR A 90 7.29 -6.46 8.82
CA THR A 90 7.20 -5.96 7.44
C THR A 90 5.89 -6.33 6.73
N GLN A 91 5.07 -7.19 7.34
CA GLN A 91 3.80 -7.58 6.76
C GLN A 91 2.73 -6.52 7.00
N ILE A 92 1.98 -6.18 5.95
CA ILE A 92 0.89 -5.22 5.98
C ILE A 92 -0.45 -5.89 5.67
N THR A 93 -1.48 -5.52 6.43
CA THR A 93 -2.87 -5.95 6.21
C THR A 93 -3.82 -4.75 6.32
N TYR A 94 -5.03 -4.89 5.79
CA TYR A 94 -6.01 -3.81 5.69
C TYR A 94 -7.38 -4.23 6.27
N PRO A 95 -7.48 -4.50 7.58
CA PRO A 95 -8.72 -4.97 8.18
C PRO A 95 -9.83 -3.93 8.15
N ALA A 96 -11.08 -4.39 8.17
CA ALA A 96 -12.22 -3.50 8.36
C ALA A 96 -12.13 -2.82 9.72
N THR A 97 -12.34 -1.50 9.77
CA THR A 97 -12.44 -0.77 11.03
C THR A 97 -13.70 -1.22 11.76
N ARG A 98 -13.55 -1.84 12.94
CA ARG A 98 -14.69 -2.03 13.85
C ARG A 98 -15.22 -0.64 14.19
N LYS A 99 -16.47 -0.34 13.81
CA LYS A 99 -17.19 0.77 14.42
C LYS A 99 -17.24 0.48 15.93
N ARG A 100 -16.66 1.36 16.76
CA ARG A 100 -17.02 1.36 18.18
C ARG A 100 -18.53 1.57 18.23
N LEU A 101 -19.27 0.59 18.73
CA LEU A 101 -20.64 0.80 19.17
C LEU A 101 -20.59 1.95 20.16
N LYS A 102 -21.22 3.08 19.83
CA LYS A 102 -21.50 4.10 20.85
C LYS A 102 -22.41 3.39 21.86
N ALA A 103 -21.99 3.32 23.12
CA ALA A 103 -22.90 2.98 24.19
C ALA A 103 -24.07 3.96 24.08
N ARG A 104 -25.30 3.43 23.94
CA ARG A 104 -26.50 4.24 24.09
C ARG A 104 -26.49 4.71 25.55
N ASP A 105 -26.26 6.00 25.76
CA ASP A 105 -26.56 6.63 27.04
C ASP A 105 -28.05 6.38 27.32
N ARG A 106 -28.30 5.94 28.56
CA ARG A 106 -29.61 5.55 29.08
C ARG A 106 -30.52 6.76 29.22
#